data_AF-A0AA43CA32-F1
#
_entry.id   AF-A0AA43CA32-F1
#
_cell.length_a   1.000
_cell.length_b   1.000
_cell.length_c   1.000
_cell.angle_alpha   90.00
_cell.angle_beta   90.00
_cell.angle_gamma   90.00
#
_symmetry.space_group_name_H-M   'P 1'
#
loop_
_entity.id
_entity.type
_entity.pdbx_description
1 polymer ?
#
loop_
_entity_poly.entity_id
_entity_poly.type
_entity_poly.pdbx_seq_one_letter_code
_entity_poly.pdbx_strand_id
1 'polypeptide(L)'
;MSRTHRTSMILYLVLFVGCGDANSEETLISHDFEPIEIERGGEITDLCQSWKLNNDEPVYMTAIQQTNGGGWHHSNWFFVPEGTYLPNPEVEDADATEEGTWRCEERGFRERGAAALGGVLFAQSTQAAQEEQRFPRGAALVIPPRSVIVGDVHLLNLTETRVKSSMRFDLATLEEVDVKTRLQLVNFSNGSLAIPPRTESRFAMACDMGSVYQASLGTAADYNIYYVLPHYHEWGNYFRLSLVDEAGNEETVYETNSLIGEPLGGTIDPPISSNGARYLRYECGYDNDGDDVITWGFGGHEMCEFLVYIDGGLKIAGGSQGAAEQVGVDDEARSLFETQCGPLNAVSDLGGGASGIPSCGAGNTFLVGGSSAAQTVNCNIAGAINVNVQAEVRAIPRAAVVPGATIDIDLSARVEIDEDTAALLNTISRGEPAEIKSSEAVLNFVSGVQSPTSTTLGLTDVPCSVDYSGGAVPVVPPTATVRVQVASDATTVDIELGEFTLVTRTPSPVYLTTGELPDDPMGQILAQCTATEATIQIPVE
;
A
#
# COMPACT_ATOMS: atom_id res chain seq x y z
N MET A 1 89.21 32.29 -11.23
CA MET A 1 88.23 31.31 -10.71
C MET A 1 87.02 32.09 -10.20
N SER A 2 85.94 32.15 -10.98
CA SER A 2 84.66 32.77 -10.58
C SER A 2 83.57 31.73 -10.79
N ARG A 3 82.91 31.31 -9.71
CA ARG A 3 81.77 30.37 -9.73
C ARG A 3 80.49 31.19 -9.61
N THR A 4 79.69 31.16 -10.68
CA THR A 4 78.32 31.67 -10.74
C THR A 4 77.36 30.62 -10.20
N HIS A 5 76.70 30.91 -9.08
CA HIS A 5 75.56 30.13 -8.60
C HIS A 5 74.30 30.54 -9.36
N ARG A 6 73.72 29.60 -10.11
CA ARG A 6 72.36 29.69 -10.65
C ARG A 6 71.38 29.27 -9.55
N THR A 7 70.56 30.21 -9.10
CA THR A 7 69.44 29.95 -8.19
C THR A 7 68.25 29.52 -9.04
N SER A 8 67.91 28.23 -9.02
CA SER A 8 66.65 27.73 -9.59
C SER A 8 65.50 28.11 -8.65
N MET A 9 64.63 28.99 -9.13
CA MET A 9 63.40 29.39 -8.46
C MET A 9 62.32 28.39 -8.86
N ILE A 10 62.00 27.44 -7.98
CA ILE A 10 60.88 26.50 -8.16
C ILE A 10 59.61 27.21 -7.69
N LEU A 11 58.75 27.55 -8.65
CA LEU A 11 57.44 28.14 -8.41
C LEU A 11 56.46 27.02 -8.02
N TYR A 12 56.15 26.91 -6.73
CA TYR A 12 55.08 26.04 -6.25
C TYR A 12 53.73 26.72 -6.53
N LEU A 13 53.05 26.28 -7.58
CA LEU A 13 51.65 26.62 -7.85
C LEU A 13 50.78 25.79 -6.89
N VAL A 14 50.40 26.38 -5.75
CA VAL A 14 49.42 25.78 -4.84
C VAL A 14 48.03 26.05 -5.44
N LEU A 15 47.50 25.06 -6.16
CA LEU A 15 46.09 25.02 -6.55
C LEU A 15 45.25 24.77 -5.29
N PHE A 16 44.66 25.84 -4.74
CA PHE A 16 43.52 25.71 -3.86
C PHE A 16 42.33 25.26 -4.72
N VAL A 17 42.15 23.95 -4.86
CA VAL A 17 40.84 23.39 -5.21
C VAL A 17 39.96 23.68 -4.01
N GLY A 18 39.29 24.83 -4.03
CA GLY A 18 38.19 25.06 -3.11
C GLY A 18 37.13 24.03 -3.43
N CYS A 19 36.96 23.03 -2.55
CA CYS A 19 35.70 22.33 -2.43
C CYS A 19 34.66 23.35 -1.97
N GLY A 20 34.24 24.22 -2.89
CA GLY A 20 33.01 24.95 -2.72
C GLY A 20 31.94 23.90 -2.86
N ASP A 21 31.35 23.49 -1.74
CA ASP A 21 30.08 22.80 -1.75
C ASP A 21 29.16 23.66 -2.61
N ALA A 22 28.92 23.21 -3.85
CA ALA A 22 27.96 23.85 -4.73
C ALA A 22 26.63 23.74 -3.99
N ASN A 23 26.24 24.80 -3.29
CA ASN A 23 24.95 24.91 -2.64
C ASN A 23 23.93 24.77 -3.76
N SER A 24 23.30 23.60 -3.83
CA SER A 24 22.16 23.37 -4.69
C SER A 24 21.15 24.47 -4.35
N GLU A 25 20.86 25.35 -5.30
CA GLU A 25 19.93 26.44 -5.08
C GLU A 25 18.52 25.85 -5.03
N GLU A 26 17.88 25.91 -3.86
CA GLU A 26 16.47 25.54 -3.73
C GLU A 26 15.61 26.61 -4.41
N THR A 27 14.61 26.18 -5.18
CA THR A 27 13.56 27.06 -5.70
C THR A 27 12.32 26.96 -4.81
N LEU A 28 11.56 28.05 -4.67
CA LEU A 28 10.34 28.08 -3.88
C LEU A 28 9.11 28.17 -4.78
N ILE A 29 8.13 27.29 -4.55
CA ILE A 29 6.79 27.35 -5.13
C ILE A 29 5.80 27.60 -3.99
N SER A 30 5.00 28.67 -4.10
CA SER A 30 4.09 29.09 -3.04
C SER A 30 2.64 29.02 -3.46
N HIS A 31 1.76 28.71 -2.51
CA HIS A 31 0.31 28.77 -2.69
C HIS A 31 -0.38 29.29 -1.43
N ASP A 32 -1.32 30.22 -1.61
CA ASP A 32 -2.19 30.72 -0.55
C ASP A 32 -3.60 30.17 -0.80
N PHE A 33 -4.10 29.35 0.12
CA PHE A 33 -5.45 28.81 0.03
C PHE A 33 -6.50 29.85 0.41
N GLU A 34 -7.69 29.71 -0.15
CA GLU A 34 -8.79 30.62 0.17
C GLU A 34 -9.14 30.56 1.67
N PRO A 35 -9.41 31.71 2.32
CA PRO A 35 -9.75 31.72 3.72
C PRO A 35 -11.12 31.10 3.99
N ILE A 36 -11.19 30.21 4.98
CA ILE A 36 -12.41 29.58 5.46
C ILE A 36 -12.92 30.35 6.69
N GLU A 37 -14.23 30.62 6.73
CA GLU A 37 -14.88 31.22 7.89
C GLU A 37 -15.37 30.12 8.85
N ILE A 38 -14.98 30.24 10.12
CA ILE A 38 -15.36 29.30 11.18
C ILE A 38 -16.12 30.09 12.24
N GLU A 39 -17.36 29.68 12.52
CA GLU A 39 -18.19 30.32 13.54
C GLU A 39 -17.58 30.19 14.94
N ARG A 40 -18.06 31.00 15.89
CA ARG A 40 -17.69 30.88 17.31
C ARG A 40 -17.99 29.47 17.81
N GLY A 41 -17.00 28.80 18.40
CA GLY A 41 -17.15 27.43 18.89
C GLY A 41 -17.46 26.44 17.77
N GLY A 42 -17.25 26.84 16.51
CA GLY A 42 -17.56 26.05 15.33
C GLY A 42 -16.45 25.04 15.03
N GLU A 43 -16.87 23.94 14.44
CA GLU A 43 -16.03 22.88 13.92
C GLU A 43 -16.45 22.63 12.47
N ILE A 44 -15.48 22.48 11.57
CA ILE A 44 -15.70 22.16 10.17
C ILE A 44 -14.91 20.89 9.87
N THR A 45 -15.65 19.84 9.52
CA THR A 45 -15.15 18.57 9.01
C THR A 45 -15.67 18.36 7.58
N ASP A 46 -15.10 17.38 6.86
CA ASP A 46 -15.49 17.04 5.49
C ASP A 46 -15.40 18.25 4.54
N LEU A 47 -14.27 18.94 4.59
CA LEU A 47 -13.95 20.02 3.69
C LEU A 47 -12.58 19.77 3.09
N CYS A 48 -12.49 19.89 1.77
CA CYS A 48 -11.28 19.69 1.02
C CYS A 48 -10.84 21.02 0.41
N GLN A 49 -9.52 21.22 0.32
CA GLN A 49 -8.92 22.28 -0.47
C GLN A 49 -7.96 21.69 -1.49
N SER A 50 -7.93 22.25 -2.70
CA SER A 50 -7.07 21.75 -3.78
C SER A 50 -6.32 22.84 -4.54
N TRP A 51 -5.11 22.48 -4.98
CA TRP A 51 -4.16 23.32 -5.71
C TRP A 51 -3.53 22.53 -6.87
N LYS A 52 -3.74 22.98 -8.10
CA LYS A 52 -3.04 22.50 -9.29
C LYS A 52 -1.63 23.06 -9.31
N LEU A 53 -0.65 22.16 -9.28
CA LEU A 53 0.76 22.55 -9.38
C LEU A 53 1.11 23.14 -10.76
N ASN A 54 0.33 22.84 -11.79
CA ASN A 54 0.58 23.25 -13.18
C ASN A 54 1.99 22.85 -13.64
N ASN A 55 2.46 21.68 -13.22
CA ASN A 55 3.79 21.16 -13.52
C ASN A 55 3.72 20.20 -14.72
N ASP A 56 4.44 20.52 -15.80
CA ASP A 56 4.56 19.61 -16.95
C ASP A 56 5.68 18.56 -16.74
N GLU A 57 6.56 18.79 -15.75
CA GLU A 57 7.66 17.92 -15.35
C GLU A 57 7.56 17.56 -13.84
N PRO A 58 8.24 16.51 -13.36
CA PRO A 58 8.22 16.16 -11.94
C PRO A 58 8.75 17.29 -11.05
N VAL A 59 8.14 17.46 -9.87
CA VAL A 59 8.63 18.36 -8.83
C VAL A 59 9.35 17.54 -7.75
N TYR A 60 10.57 17.93 -7.40
CA TYR A 60 11.39 17.27 -6.39
C TYR A 60 11.39 18.12 -5.12
N MET A 61 10.39 17.89 -4.25
CA MET A 61 10.19 18.67 -3.02
C MET A 61 11.17 18.23 -1.92
N THR A 62 11.94 19.17 -1.37
CA THR A 62 12.85 18.94 -0.23
C THR A 62 12.26 19.38 1.09
N ALA A 63 11.40 20.40 1.05
CA ALA A 63 10.73 20.89 2.23
C ALA A 63 9.37 21.48 1.88
N ILE A 64 8.50 21.51 2.87
CA ILE A 64 7.27 22.26 2.87
C ILE A 64 7.20 23.05 4.17
N GLN A 65 7.05 24.36 4.03
CA GLN A 65 6.70 25.24 5.13
C GLN A 65 5.21 25.55 5.05
N GLN A 66 4.48 25.16 6.09
CA GLN A 66 3.09 25.48 6.31
C GLN A 66 2.99 26.68 7.27
N THR A 67 2.11 27.63 6.96
CA THR A 67 1.67 28.68 7.90
C THR A 67 0.16 28.88 7.81
N ASN A 68 -0.52 29.17 8.92
CA ASN A 68 -1.97 29.40 8.92
C ASN A 68 -2.43 30.50 9.90
N GLY A 69 -3.64 31.02 9.68
CA GLY A 69 -4.24 32.10 10.46
C GLY A 69 -4.90 31.67 11.79
N GLY A 70 -4.71 30.41 12.22
CA GLY A 70 -5.36 29.81 13.39
C GLY A 70 -6.66 29.09 13.07
N GLY A 71 -7.18 28.28 14.00
CA GLY A 71 -8.40 27.49 13.80
C GLY A 71 -8.22 26.23 12.95
N TRP A 72 -7.02 25.96 12.42
CA TRP A 72 -6.68 24.72 11.74
C TRP A 72 -6.35 23.66 12.79
N HIS A 73 -7.27 22.72 13.02
CA HIS A 73 -7.09 21.67 14.03
C HIS A 73 -6.10 20.63 13.54
N HIS A 74 -6.28 20.08 12.34
CA HIS A 74 -5.27 19.32 11.61
C HIS A 74 -5.64 19.32 10.12
N SER A 75 -4.72 18.89 9.27
CA SER A 75 -5.00 18.70 7.84
C SER A 75 -4.03 17.69 7.23
N ASN A 76 -4.53 16.86 6.31
CA ASN A 76 -3.75 15.85 5.62
C ASN A 76 -3.73 16.16 4.14
N TRP A 77 -2.54 16.30 3.57
CA TRP A 77 -2.34 16.78 2.21
C TRP A 77 -1.68 15.71 1.36
N PHE A 78 -2.25 15.52 0.18
CA PHE A 78 -1.86 14.49 -0.78
C PHE A 78 -1.56 15.16 -2.10
N PHE A 79 -0.71 14.52 -2.91
CA PHE A 79 -0.66 14.80 -4.34
C PHE A 79 -1.33 13.66 -5.08
N VAL A 80 -2.13 13.98 -6.10
CA VAL A 80 -2.79 13.02 -6.99
C VAL A 80 -2.69 13.49 -8.43
N PRO A 81 -2.84 12.62 -9.43
CA PRO A 81 -2.94 13.05 -10.83
C PRO A 81 -4.10 14.02 -11.06
N GLU A 82 -3.92 14.98 -11.95
CA GLU A 82 -5.01 15.80 -12.47
C GLU A 82 -6.14 14.93 -13.04
N GLY A 83 -7.37 15.38 -12.84
CA GLY A 83 -8.58 14.66 -13.22
C GLY A 83 -9.04 13.60 -12.22
N THR A 84 -8.35 13.43 -11.08
CA THR A 84 -8.73 12.43 -10.07
C THR A 84 -10.01 12.82 -9.34
N TYR A 85 -10.12 14.10 -8.91
CA TYR A 85 -11.27 14.61 -8.14
C TYR A 85 -11.90 15.80 -8.88
N LEU A 86 -12.64 15.46 -9.95
CA LEU A 86 -13.33 16.45 -10.78
C LEU A 86 -14.55 17.04 -10.06
N PRO A 87 -14.93 18.30 -10.37
CA PRO A 87 -16.17 18.89 -9.88
C PRO A 87 -17.39 18.02 -10.19
N ASN A 88 -18.29 17.93 -9.23
CA ASN A 88 -19.57 17.24 -9.37
C ASN A 88 -20.64 18.24 -9.87
N PRO A 89 -21.03 18.20 -11.16
CA PRO A 89 -21.95 19.18 -11.74
C PRO A 89 -23.39 19.08 -11.21
N GLU A 90 -23.73 18.05 -10.42
CA GLU A 90 -25.05 17.90 -9.80
C GLU A 90 -25.22 18.74 -8.53
N VAL A 91 -24.12 19.01 -7.83
CA VAL A 91 -24.12 19.66 -6.51
C VAL A 91 -23.23 20.90 -6.45
N GLU A 92 -22.25 21.01 -7.34
CA GLU A 92 -21.35 22.16 -7.46
C GLU A 92 -21.78 23.10 -8.60
N ASP A 93 -21.39 24.37 -8.49
CA ASP A 93 -21.69 25.38 -9.48
C ASP A 93 -21.01 25.09 -10.85
N ALA A 94 -21.58 25.61 -11.93
CA ALA A 94 -21.09 25.38 -13.28
C ALA A 94 -19.67 25.96 -13.55
N ASP A 95 -19.19 26.85 -12.69
CA ASP A 95 -17.84 27.40 -12.71
C ASP A 95 -16.89 26.72 -11.71
N ALA A 96 -17.34 25.67 -11.01
CA ALA A 96 -16.50 24.86 -10.15
C ALA A 96 -15.33 24.27 -10.96
N THR A 97 -14.14 24.36 -10.39
CA THR A 97 -12.91 23.84 -10.99
C THR A 97 -12.29 22.76 -10.11
N GLU A 98 -11.30 22.06 -10.64
CA GLU A 98 -10.54 21.09 -9.87
C GLU A 98 -9.76 21.73 -8.70
N GLU A 99 -9.47 23.03 -8.76
CA GLU A 99 -8.92 23.82 -7.64
C GLU A 99 -10.00 24.49 -6.82
N GLY A 100 -9.68 24.81 -5.56
CA GLY A 100 -10.52 25.60 -4.66
C GLY A 100 -10.94 24.82 -3.42
N THR A 101 -12.04 25.26 -2.79
CA THR A 101 -12.59 24.66 -1.58
C THR A 101 -13.91 23.96 -1.90
N TRP A 102 -14.05 22.69 -1.50
CA TRP A 102 -15.20 21.84 -1.85
C TRP A 102 -15.44 20.76 -0.78
N ARG A 103 -16.62 20.15 -0.72
CA ARG A 103 -16.90 19.07 0.25
C ARG A 103 -16.20 17.79 -0.18
N CYS A 104 -15.40 17.20 0.70
CA CYS A 104 -14.61 16.01 0.33
C CYS A 104 -15.50 14.89 -0.22
N GLU A 105 -16.66 14.65 0.39
CA GLU A 105 -17.61 13.62 -0.05
C GLU A 105 -18.22 13.87 -1.45
N GLU A 106 -18.41 15.13 -1.87
CA GLU A 106 -19.07 15.47 -3.14
C GLU A 106 -18.26 15.05 -4.37
N ARG A 107 -16.92 14.99 -4.22
CA ARG A 107 -16.00 14.48 -5.26
C ARG A 107 -15.45 13.09 -4.94
N GLY A 108 -16.00 12.40 -3.93
CA GLY A 108 -15.58 11.05 -3.55
C GLY A 108 -14.16 10.98 -2.98
N PHE A 109 -13.64 12.08 -2.42
CA PHE A 109 -12.32 12.09 -1.81
C PHE A 109 -12.27 11.20 -0.58
N ARG A 110 -11.19 10.41 -0.50
CA ARG A 110 -10.84 9.56 0.63
C ARG A 110 -9.32 9.56 0.75
N GLU A 111 -8.80 9.94 1.92
CA GLU A 111 -7.36 10.04 2.20
C GLU A 111 -6.59 8.78 1.78
N ARG A 112 -7.07 7.59 2.16
CA ARG A 112 -6.46 6.30 1.77
C ARG A 112 -6.40 6.11 0.25
N GLY A 113 -7.43 6.55 -0.46
CA GLY A 113 -7.49 6.50 -1.92
C GLY A 113 -6.49 7.47 -2.55
N ALA A 114 -6.44 8.71 -2.05
CA ALA A 114 -5.51 9.72 -2.52
C ALA A 114 -4.04 9.31 -2.30
N ALA A 115 -3.72 8.79 -1.12
CA ALA A 115 -2.38 8.26 -0.80
C ALA A 115 -1.97 7.12 -1.74
N ALA A 116 -2.90 6.23 -2.10
CA ALA A 116 -2.64 5.11 -2.99
C ALA A 116 -2.50 5.55 -4.47
N LEU A 117 -3.32 6.49 -4.92
CA LEU A 117 -3.29 7.01 -6.30
C LEU A 117 -2.10 7.93 -6.56
N GLY A 118 -1.62 8.63 -5.54
CA GLY A 118 -0.41 9.46 -5.63
C GLY A 118 0.49 9.28 -4.40
N GLY A 119 0.37 10.17 -3.42
CA GLY A 119 1.13 10.08 -2.18
C GLY A 119 0.80 11.16 -1.17
N VAL A 120 1.30 11.03 0.06
CA VAL A 120 1.14 12.03 1.11
C VAL A 120 2.23 13.09 0.97
N LEU A 121 1.80 14.33 0.80
CA LEU A 121 2.66 15.51 0.73
C LEU A 121 3.09 15.96 2.13
N PHE A 122 2.12 16.13 3.02
CA PHE A 122 2.27 16.78 4.32
C PHE A 122 1.09 16.42 5.22
N ALA A 123 1.33 16.29 6.53
CA ALA A 123 0.27 16.26 7.52
C ALA A 123 0.57 17.32 8.58
N GLN A 124 -0.42 18.13 8.92
CA GLN A 124 -0.27 19.19 9.90
C GLN A 124 -0.39 18.60 11.30
N SER A 125 0.60 18.87 12.14
CA SER A 125 0.53 18.60 13.58
C SER A 125 -0.64 19.35 14.20
N THR A 126 -1.31 18.71 15.15
CA THR A 126 -2.57 19.21 15.72
C THR A 126 -2.40 20.63 16.26
N GLN A 127 -3.15 21.59 15.70
CA GLN A 127 -3.17 23.02 16.03
C GLN A 127 -1.84 23.77 15.85
N ALA A 128 -0.87 23.20 15.13
CA ALA A 128 0.35 23.93 14.79
C ALA A 128 0.02 25.11 13.85
N ALA A 129 0.42 26.32 14.24
CA ALA A 129 0.21 27.52 13.42
C ALA A 129 1.23 27.62 12.26
N GLN A 130 2.42 27.07 12.49
CA GLN A 130 3.52 27.01 11.54
C GLN A 130 4.25 25.68 11.74
N GLU A 131 4.58 25.04 10.64
CA GLU A 131 5.29 23.76 10.65
C GLU A 131 6.16 23.64 9.41
N GLU A 132 7.37 23.13 9.58
CA GLU A 132 8.28 22.80 8.49
C GLU A 132 8.54 21.30 8.49
N GLN A 133 8.20 20.65 7.38
CA GLN A 133 8.74 19.34 7.06
C GLN A 133 9.91 19.54 6.11
N ARG A 134 11.11 19.17 6.53
CA ARG A 134 12.34 19.28 5.72
C ARG A 134 13.08 17.96 5.67
N PHE A 135 13.54 17.58 4.47
CA PHE A 135 14.37 16.42 4.25
C PHE A 135 15.86 16.78 4.29
N PRO A 136 16.75 15.82 4.62
CA PRO A 136 18.19 16.00 4.50
C PRO A 136 18.61 16.43 3.09
N ARG A 137 19.76 17.11 2.99
CA ARG A 137 20.23 17.68 1.72
C ARG A 137 20.30 16.62 0.61
N GLY A 138 19.67 16.93 -0.53
CA GLY A 138 19.64 16.07 -1.71
C GLY A 138 18.60 14.95 -1.65
N ALA A 139 17.87 14.78 -0.55
CA ALA A 139 16.70 13.93 -0.50
C ALA A 139 15.44 14.72 -0.89
N ALA A 140 14.58 14.11 -1.70
CA ALA A 140 13.36 14.77 -2.17
C ALA A 140 12.20 13.78 -2.30
N LEU A 141 11.00 14.24 -1.98
CA LEU A 141 9.74 13.61 -2.37
C LEU A 141 9.46 13.98 -3.83
N VAL A 142 9.15 12.97 -4.65
CA VAL A 142 8.87 13.17 -6.08
C VAL A 142 7.38 13.32 -6.29
N ILE A 143 6.95 14.48 -6.77
CA ILE A 143 5.58 14.75 -7.18
C ILE A 143 5.53 14.63 -8.72
N PRO A 144 4.74 13.71 -9.30
CA PRO A 144 4.68 13.50 -10.74
C PRO A 144 4.20 14.73 -11.53
N PRO A 145 4.45 14.79 -12.85
CA PRO A 145 3.82 15.75 -13.75
C PRO A 145 2.29 15.75 -13.61
N ARG A 146 1.67 16.91 -13.87
CA ARG A 146 0.22 17.08 -13.90
C ARG A 146 -0.42 16.63 -12.59
N SER A 147 0.10 17.14 -11.47
CA SER A 147 -0.40 16.80 -10.14
C SER A 147 -1.25 17.92 -9.53
N VAL A 148 -2.23 17.49 -8.73
CA VAL A 148 -3.04 18.34 -7.86
C VAL A 148 -2.73 17.98 -6.42
N ILE A 149 -2.43 19.00 -5.63
CA ILE A 149 -2.39 18.89 -4.19
C ILE A 149 -3.82 18.97 -3.67
N VAL A 150 -4.25 18.00 -2.86
CA VAL A 150 -5.57 17.96 -2.24
C VAL A 150 -5.41 17.72 -0.76
N GLY A 151 -6.03 18.55 0.07
CA GLY A 151 -6.01 18.42 1.52
C GLY A 151 -7.39 18.17 2.09
N ASP A 152 -7.51 17.20 3.00
CA ASP A 152 -8.64 17.09 3.94
C ASP A 152 -8.35 18.03 5.10
N VAL A 153 -9.25 19.00 5.34
CA VAL A 153 -9.05 20.05 6.33
C VAL A 153 -10.06 19.94 7.45
N HIS A 154 -9.54 19.87 8.69
CA HIS A 154 -10.34 19.91 9.90
C HIS A 154 -10.06 21.20 10.65
N LEU A 155 -11.08 22.05 10.78
CA LEU A 155 -10.98 23.33 11.45
C LEU A 155 -11.79 23.34 12.74
N LEU A 156 -11.22 23.90 13.81
CA LEU A 156 -11.84 24.05 15.12
C LEU A 156 -11.58 25.45 15.67
N ASN A 157 -12.63 26.22 15.90
CA ASN A 157 -12.57 27.56 16.48
C ASN A 157 -13.05 27.57 17.94
N LEU A 158 -12.10 27.43 18.87
CA LEU A 158 -12.38 27.50 20.30
C LEU A 158 -12.56 28.93 20.85
N THR A 159 -12.44 29.96 20.01
CA THR A 159 -12.55 31.36 20.45
C THR A 159 -14.01 31.79 20.63
N GLU A 160 -14.22 32.92 21.31
CA GLU A 160 -15.55 33.50 21.49
C GLU A 160 -16.07 34.31 20.29
N THR A 161 -15.29 34.38 19.21
CA THR A 161 -15.61 35.17 18.02
C THR A 161 -15.50 34.32 16.76
N ARG A 162 -16.17 34.72 15.68
CA ARG A 162 -15.93 34.16 14.36
C ARG A 162 -14.48 34.38 13.96
N VAL A 163 -13.85 33.37 13.39
CA VAL A 163 -12.48 33.45 12.82
C VAL A 163 -12.58 33.25 11.31
N LYS A 164 -11.74 33.96 10.57
CA LYS A 164 -11.51 33.73 9.14
C LYS A 164 -10.04 33.39 8.96
N SER A 165 -9.74 32.20 8.48
CA SER A 165 -8.38 31.68 8.46
C SER A 165 -8.05 31.06 7.11
N SER A 166 -6.85 31.37 6.62
CA SER A 166 -6.26 30.73 5.44
C SER A 166 -5.04 29.92 5.86
N MET A 167 -4.60 29.04 4.96
CA MET A 167 -3.31 28.36 5.02
C MET A 167 -2.46 28.79 3.84
N ARG A 168 -1.14 28.79 4.03
CA ARG A 168 -0.15 29.00 2.98
C ARG A 168 0.85 27.86 3.01
N PHE A 169 1.20 27.38 1.82
CA PHE A 169 2.32 26.48 1.58
C PHE A 169 3.43 27.19 0.82
N ASP A 170 4.65 26.87 1.24
CA ASP A 170 5.89 27.23 0.57
C ASP A 170 6.68 25.92 0.38
N LEU A 171 6.68 25.39 -0.84
CA LEU A 171 7.40 24.17 -1.23
C LEU A 171 8.82 24.55 -1.68
N ALA A 172 9.84 24.07 -0.97
CA ALA A 172 11.21 24.12 -1.43
C ALA A 172 11.49 22.93 -2.35
N THR A 173 12.10 23.19 -3.51
CA THR A 173 12.34 22.20 -4.56
C THR A 173 13.78 22.20 -5.04
N LEU A 174 14.25 21.03 -5.49
CA LEU A 174 15.53 20.87 -6.18
C LEU A 174 15.34 20.63 -7.68
N GLU A 175 16.35 21.01 -8.45
CA GLU A 175 16.55 20.48 -9.80
C GLU A 175 16.87 18.98 -9.74
N GLU A 176 16.42 18.21 -10.73
CA GLU A 176 16.60 16.74 -10.73
C GLU A 176 18.06 16.32 -10.57
N VAL A 177 19.00 17.07 -11.17
CA VAL A 177 20.45 16.80 -11.10
C VAL A 177 21.02 16.87 -9.68
N ASP A 178 20.36 17.62 -8.80
CA ASP A 178 20.77 17.80 -7.40
C ASP A 178 20.13 16.77 -6.47
N VAL A 179 19.09 16.05 -6.93
CA VAL A 179 18.46 14.96 -6.17
C VAL A 179 19.39 13.74 -6.13
N LYS A 180 19.73 13.33 -4.91
CA LYS A 180 20.56 12.15 -4.61
C LYS A 180 19.72 10.99 -4.12
N THR A 181 18.63 11.29 -3.41
CA THR A 181 17.71 10.30 -2.87
C THR A 181 16.28 10.69 -3.21
N ARG A 182 15.51 9.73 -3.72
CA ARG A 182 14.06 9.86 -3.91
C ARG A 182 13.34 9.16 -2.77
N LEU A 183 12.44 9.87 -2.10
CA LEU A 183 11.76 9.38 -0.91
C LEU A 183 10.41 8.76 -1.26
N GLN A 184 10.07 7.70 -0.52
CA GLN A 184 8.80 7.01 -0.50
C GLN A 184 8.22 7.09 0.91
N LEU A 185 6.91 6.84 1.01
CA LEU A 185 6.18 6.95 2.26
C LEU A 185 5.94 5.57 2.88
N VAL A 186 6.09 5.48 4.19
CA VAL A 186 5.43 4.46 5.01
C VAL A 186 4.45 5.13 5.96
N ASN A 187 3.23 4.59 6.06
CA ASN A 187 2.20 5.05 6.99
C ASN A 187 1.65 3.85 7.76
N PHE A 188 1.68 3.91 9.10
CA PHE A 188 0.92 2.98 9.93
C PHE A 188 -0.04 3.69 10.88
N SER A 189 -1.20 3.06 11.10
CA SER A 189 -2.23 3.51 12.05
C SER A 189 -2.62 2.37 13.01
N ASN A 190 -2.57 2.63 14.32
CA ASN A 190 -3.04 1.68 15.32
C ASN A 190 -4.46 2.08 15.71
N GLY A 191 -5.43 1.49 15.00
CA GLY A 191 -6.86 1.68 15.23
C GLY A 191 -7.41 0.97 16.46
N SER A 192 -6.59 0.22 17.20
CA SER A 192 -7.03 -0.66 18.29
C SER A 192 -6.86 -0.02 19.67
N LEU A 193 -7.06 1.30 19.77
CA LEU A 193 -6.90 2.04 21.02
C LEU A 193 -8.09 1.84 21.96
N ALA A 194 -7.79 1.63 23.24
CA ALA A 194 -8.74 1.60 24.35
C ALA A 194 -8.03 2.10 25.61
N ILE A 195 -7.78 3.41 25.65
CA ILE A 195 -6.99 4.09 26.67
C ILE A 195 -7.80 4.14 27.97
N PRO A 196 -7.36 3.45 29.04
CA PRO A 196 -8.13 3.40 30.29
C PRO A 196 -8.27 4.77 30.95
N PRO A 197 -9.38 5.04 31.66
CA PRO A 197 -9.55 6.30 32.39
C PRO A 197 -8.55 6.43 33.53
N ARG A 198 -8.26 7.67 33.92
CA ARG A 198 -7.40 8.05 35.06
C ARG A 198 -6.02 7.37 35.03
N THR A 199 -5.46 7.18 33.84
CA THR A 199 -4.27 6.35 33.64
C THR A 199 -3.38 6.92 32.54
N GLU A 200 -2.06 6.93 32.79
CA GLU A 200 -1.08 7.07 31.73
C GLU A 200 -0.74 5.70 31.11
N SER A 201 -0.71 5.63 29.79
CA SER A 201 -0.52 4.38 29.05
C SER A 201 0.38 4.53 27.82
N ARG A 202 0.89 3.41 27.31
CA ARG A 202 1.68 3.29 26.08
C ARG A 202 1.06 2.22 25.20
N PHE A 203 0.84 2.54 23.93
CA PHE A 203 0.31 1.63 22.92
C PHE A 203 1.33 1.47 21.81
N ALA A 204 1.72 0.22 21.55
CA ALA A 204 2.72 -0.08 20.56
C ALA A 204 2.26 -1.07 19.50
N MET A 205 2.92 -1.01 18.36
CA MET A 205 2.73 -1.94 17.26
C MET A 205 4.05 -2.13 16.51
N ALA A 206 4.38 -3.39 16.20
CA ALA A 206 5.55 -3.77 15.40
C ALA A 206 5.11 -4.43 14.08
N CYS A 207 5.58 -3.89 12.96
CA CYS A 207 5.21 -4.33 11.62
C CYS A 207 6.39 -5.01 10.91
N ASP A 208 6.18 -6.20 10.34
CA ASP A 208 7.22 -7.01 9.68
C ASP A 208 7.56 -6.49 8.27
N MET A 209 8.48 -5.53 8.23
CA MET A 209 9.01 -4.94 7.00
C MET A 209 9.80 -5.96 6.18
N GLY A 210 10.54 -6.86 6.84
CA GLY A 210 11.34 -7.88 6.17
C GLY A 210 10.49 -8.77 5.27
N SER A 211 9.35 -9.25 5.78
CA SER A 211 8.42 -10.06 5.00
C SER A 211 7.83 -9.32 3.79
N VAL A 212 7.55 -8.02 3.93
CA VAL A 212 7.03 -7.18 2.83
C VAL A 212 8.06 -7.02 1.72
N TYR A 213 9.30 -6.65 2.05
CA TYR A 213 10.37 -6.51 1.05
C TYR A 213 10.67 -7.84 0.35
N GLN A 214 10.70 -8.94 1.10
CA GLN A 214 10.94 -10.26 0.53
C GLN A 214 9.82 -10.66 -0.43
N ALA A 215 8.56 -10.33 -0.13
CA ALA A 215 7.42 -10.64 -0.97
C ALA A 215 7.34 -9.74 -2.22
N SER A 216 7.58 -8.43 -2.07
CA SER A 216 7.40 -7.45 -3.15
C SER A 216 8.63 -7.29 -4.05
N LEU A 217 9.84 -7.36 -3.48
CA LEU A 217 11.10 -7.09 -4.18
C LEU A 217 12.05 -8.29 -4.22
N GLY A 218 11.75 -9.38 -3.50
CA GLY A 218 12.63 -10.54 -3.42
C GLY A 218 13.94 -10.30 -2.68
N THR A 219 14.02 -9.21 -1.89
CA THR A 219 15.22 -8.77 -1.17
C THR A 219 14.92 -8.58 0.31
N ALA A 220 15.96 -8.53 1.14
CA ALA A 220 15.81 -8.12 2.53
C ALA A 220 15.40 -6.63 2.61
N ALA A 221 14.76 -6.24 3.71
CA ALA A 221 14.42 -4.84 3.94
C ALA A 221 15.68 -3.97 4.07
N ASP A 222 15.92 -3.13 3.06
CA ASP A 222 17.06 -2.22 2.99
C ASP A 222 16.54 -0.82 2.65
N TYR A 223 16.52 0.05 3.65
CA TYR A 223 16.04 1.42 3.54
C TYR A 223 16.66 2.29 4.62
N ASN A 224 16.73 3.59 4.39
CA ASN A 224 17.08 4.60 5.37
C ASN A 224 15.84 5.45 5.70
N ILE A 225 15.75 5.92 6.93
CA ILE A 225 14.70 6.82 7.41
C ILE A 225 15.22 8.27 7.40
N TYR A 226 14.49 9.17 6.74
CA TYR A 226 14.90 10.56 6.51
C TYR A 226 14.05 11.58 7.29
N TYR A 227 12.80 11.24 7.60
CA TYR A 227 11.87 12.12 8.31
C TYR A 227 10.77 11.28 8.95
N VAL A 228 10.34 11.65 10.16
CA VAL A 228 9.26 11.01 10.91
C VAL A 228 8.24 12.06 11.29
N LEU A 229 6.95 11.75 11.16
CA LEU A 229 5.84 12.60 11.55
C LEU A 229 4.80 11.79 12.33
N PRO A 230 4.84 11.86 13.66
CA PRO A 230 3.82 11.28 14.53
C PRO A 230 2.48 12.03 14.42
N HIS A 231 1.40 11.35 14.77
CA HIS A 231 0.08 11.95 14.92
C HIS A 231 -0.70 11.33 16.08
N TYR A 232 -1.18 12.21 16.97
CA TYR A 232 -2.08 11.94 18.09
C TYR A 232 -2.87 13.21 18.45
N HIS A 233 -3.93 13.05 19.25
CA HIS A 233 -4.81 14.13 19.69
C HIS A 233 -4.46 14.61 21.11
N GLU A 234 -5.47 15.10 21.85
CA GLU A 234 -5.33 15.92 23.07
C GLU A 234 -4.63 15.23 24.23
N TRP A 235 -4.83 13.92 24.35
CA TRP A 235 -4.27 13.12 25.41
C TRP A 235 -2.92 12.52 25.04
N GLY A 236 -2.49 12.62 23.77
CA GLY A 236 -1.19 12.14 23.33
C GLY A 236 -0.04 12.94 23.93
N ASN A 237 0.94 12.26 24.53
CA ASN A 237 2.03 12.88 25.27
C ASN A 237 3.42 12.32 24.96
N TYR A 238 3.51 11.31 24.09
CA TYR A 238 4.75 10.62 23.78
C TYR A 238 4.65 9.89 22.45
N PHE A 239 5.75 9.87 21.71
CA PHE A 239 5.92 9.00 20.56
C PHE A 239 7.34 8.47 20.47
N ARG A 240 7.49 7.19 20.10
CA ARG A 240 8.77 6.58 19.76
C ARG A 240 8.64 5.73 18.50
N LEU A 241 9.60 5.87 17.59
CA LEU A 241 9.82 4.98 16.45
C LEU A 241 11.15 4.27 16.61
N SER A 242 11.16 2.96 16.38
CA SER A 242 12.34 2.12 16.50
C SER A 242 12.43 1.06 15.40
N LEU A 243 13.65 0.65 15.09
CA LEU A 243 13.96 -0.52 14.28
C LEU A 243 14.19 -1.71 15.20
N VAL A 244 13.65 -2.89 14.85
CA VAL A 244 13.82 -4.11 15.64
C VAL A 244 14.35 -5.24 14.76
N ASP A 245 15.46 -5.86 15.17
CA ASP A 245 16.06 -7.00 14.48
C ASP A 245 15.36 -8.34 14.80
N GLU A 246 15.81 -9.44 14.18
CA GLU A 246 15.24 -10.77 14.42
C GLU A 246 15.50 -11.32 15.84
N ALA A 247 16.50 -10.78 16.54
CA ALA A 247 16.80 -11.14 17.92
C ALA A 247 15.98 -10.31 18.93
N GLY A 248 15.20 -9.34 18.46
CA GLY A 248 14.41 -8.43 19.29
C GLY A 248 15.21 -7.26 19.85
N ASN A 249 16.41 -6.98 19.35
CA ASN A 249 17.14 -5.77 19.74
C ASN A 249 16.49 -4.56 19.07
N GLU A 250 16.24 -3.52 19.87
CA GLU A 250 15.57 -2.30 19.45
C GLU A 250 16.57 -1.14 19.34
N GLU A 251 16.55 -0.42 18.23
CA GLU A 251 17.27 0.84 18.01
C GLU A 251 16.27 1.98 17.79
N THR A 252 16.27 2.97 18.69
CA THR A 252 15.40 4.14 18.57
C THR A 252 15.86 5.04 17.43
N VAL A 253 14.93 5.33 16.52
CA VAL A 253 15.12 6.23 15.37
C VAL A 253 14.70 7.64 15.71
N TYR A 254 13.53 7.77 16.34
CA TYR A 254 12.91 9.05 16.67
C TYR A 254 12.12 8.92 17.97
N GLU A 255 12.20 9.94 18.82
CA GLU A 255 11.44 10.01 20.06
C GLU A 255 11.07 11.45 20.34
N THR A 256 9.84 11.68 20.76
CA THR A 256 9.36 13.00 21.18
C THR A 256 8.36 12.89 22.32
N ASN A 257 8.32 13.95 23.14
CA ASN A 257 7.31 14.20 24.17
C ASN A 257 6.54 15.51 23.88
N SER A 258 6.56 15.96 22.62
CA SER A 258 5.87 17.18 22.19
C SER A 258 4.37 17.09 22.46
N LEU A 259 3.76 18.20 22.83
CA LEU A 259 2.32 18.28 23.08
C LEU A 259 1.58 18.85 21.86
N ILE A 260 0.24 18.83 21.90
CA ILE A 260 -0.58 19.55 20.91
C ILE A 260 -0.12 21.01 20.76
N GLY A 261 -0.14 21.49 19.52
CA GLY A 261 0.24 22.85 19.14
C GLY A 261 1.72 22.98 18.78
N GLU A 262 2.52 21.95 19.01
CA GLU A 262 3.92 21.86 18.60
C GLU A 262 4.06 21.01 17.34
N PRO A 263 5.01 21.32 16.43
CA PRO A 263 5.42 20.40 15.39
C PRO A 263 5.86 19.07 16.00
N LEU A 264 5.21 17.97 15.60
CA LEU A 264 5.56 16.62 16.06
C LEU A 264 6.63 15.97 15.18
N GLY A 265 6.74 16.41 13.94
CA GLY A 265 7.66 15.84 12.96
C GLY A 265 9.12 16.25 13.14
N GLY A 266 10.02 15.43 12.62
CA GLY A 266 11.46 15.66 12.73
C GLY A 266 12.26 15.06 11.59
N THR A 267 13.24 15.84 11.11
CA THR A 267 14.27 15.41 10.16
C THR A 267 15.27 14.49 10.83
N ILE A 268 15.61 13.38 10.16
CA ILE A 268 16.65 12.44 10.58
C ILE A 268 17.90 12.71 9.75
N ASP A 269 18.85 13.46 10.33
CA ASP A 269 20.11 13.85 9.68
C ASP A 269 21.32 13.57 10.60
N PRO A 270 22.18 12.58 10.27
CA PRO A 270 22.13 11.74 9.07
C PRO A 270 20.95 10.76 9.07
N PRO A 271 20.46 10.32 7.90
CA PRO A 271 19.45 9.28 7.80
C PRO A 271 19.87 7.99 8.54
N ILE A 272 18.93 7.34 9.21
CA ILE A 272 19.20 6.09 9.94
C ILE A 272 18.86 4.89 9.04
N SER A 273 19.83 4.02 8.81
CA SER A 273 19.65 2.79 8.03
C SER A 273 18.87 1.75 8.83
N SER A 274 18.01 1.00 8.16
CA SER A 274 17.36 -0.19 8.72
C SER A 274 18.40 -1.24 9.16
N ASN A 275 19.60 -1.25 8.56
CA ASN A 275 20.63 -2.28 8.78
C ASN A 275 20.09 -3.72 8.69
N GLY A 276 19.06 -3.95 7.87
CA GLY A 276 18.37 -5.23 7.75
C GLY A 276 17.43 -5.56 8.91
N ALA A 277 17.06 -4.58 9.73
CA ALA A 277 16.03 -4.73 10.76
C ALA A 277 14.75 -5.30 10.15
N ARG A 278 14.16 -6.26 10.85
CA ARG A 278 13.00 -6.99 10.36
C ARG A 278 11.72 -6.21 10.59
N TYR A 279 11.62 -5.51 11.73
CA TYR A 279 10.42 -4.81 12.12
C TYR A 279 10.65 -3.31 12.24
N LEU A 280 9.62 -2.55 11.86
CA LEU A 280 9.46 -1.16 12.25
C LEU A 280 8.44 -1.13 13.39
N ARG A 281 8.87 -0.71 14.58
CA ARG A 281 8.04 -0.63 15.78
C ARG A 281 7.80 0.83 16.12
N TYR A 282 6.57 1.17 16.48
CA TYR A 282 6.26 2.48 17.04
C TYR A 282 5.39 2.37 18.27
N GLU A 283 5.42 3.42 19.08
CA GLU A 283 4.72 3.53 20.36
C GLU A 283 4.17 4.94 20.52
N CYS A 284 2.90 5.05 20.88
CA CYS A 284 2.27 6.30 21.29
C CYS A 284 1.96 6.24 22.79
N GLY A 285 2.12 7.36 23.49
CA GLY A 285 1.73 7.49 24.89
C GLY A 285 0.58 8.46 25.08
N TYR A 286 -0.23 8.17 26.08
CA TYR A 286 -1.41 8.95 26.42
C TYR A 286 -1.54 9.16 27.92
N ASP A 287 -1.96 10.35 28.32
CA ASP A 287 -2.42 10.66 29.67
C ASP A 287 -3.94 10.89 29.65
N ASN A 288 -4.72 9.84 29.93
CA ASN A 288 -6.18 9.96 30.02
C ASN A 288 -6.55 10.35 31.45
N ASP A 289 -6.71 11.65 31.68
CA ASP A 289 -7.16 12.20 32.95
C ASP A 289 -8.69 12.14 33.12
N GLY A 290 -9.43 11.66 32.13
CA GLY A 290 -10.88 11.52 32.14
C GLY A 290 -11.40 10.31 32.92
N ASP A 291 -12.73 10.20 32.99
CA ASP A 291 -13.43 9.07 33.63
C ASP A 291 -13.88 7.99 32.63
N ASP A 292 -13.77 8.27 31.33
CA ASP A 292 -14.20 7.38 30.24
C ASP A 292 -12.99 6.75 29.53
N VAL A 293 -13.23 5.59 28.89
CA VAL A 293 -12.24 4.98 27.99
C VAL A 293 -12.20 5.78 26.70
N ILE A 294 -10.99 6.17 26.28
CA ILE A 294 -10.78 6.86 25.00
C ILE A 294 -10.39 5.83 23.95
N THR A 295 -11.14 5.79 22.86
CA THR A 295 -10.91 4.88 21.72
C THR A 295 -10.27 5.60 20.54
N TRP A 296 -9.90 4.85 19.51
CA TRP A 296 -9.43 5.44 18.25
C TRP A 296 -10.57 6.21 17.56
N GLY A 297 -10.26 7.40 17.02
CA GLY A 297 -11.19 8.17 16.17
C GLY A 297 -11.01 9.68 16.30
N PHE A 298 -11.97 10.42 15.74
CA PHE A 298 -12.03 11.88 15.77
C PHE A 298 -12.91 12.39 16.93
N GLY A 299 -12.77 13.66 17.32
CA GLY A 299 -13.75 14.35 18.18
C GLY A 299 -13.85 13.80 19.61
N GLY A 300 -12.85 14.09 20.45
CA GLY A 300 -12.77 13.57 21.82
C GLY A 300 -12.28 12.11 21.91
N HIS A 301 -11.78 11.59 20.80
CA HIS A 301 -11.11 10.31 20.65
C HIS A 301 -9.62 10.52 20.36
N GLU A 302 -8.84 9.44 20.29
CA GLU A 302 -7.39 9.50 20.07
C GLU A 302 -6.94 8.86 18.77
N MET A 303 -5.69 9.11 18.40
CA MET A 303 -5.03 8.46 17.27
C MET A 303 -3.60 8.06 17.63
N CYS A 304 -3.12 6.98 17.00
CA CYS A 304 -1.74 6.53 17.08
C CYS A 304 -1.25 6.22 15.67
N GLU A 305 -0.82 7.26 14.97
CA GLU A 305 -0.42 7.14 13.57
C GLU A 305 0.94 7.78 13.37
N PHE A 306 1.62 7.39 12.31
CA PHE A 306 2.80 8.11 11.86
C PHE A 306 3.02 7.97 10.37
N LEU A 307 3.73 8.96 9.84
CA LEU A 307 4.32 8.93 8.52
C LEU A 307 5.84 8.87 8.67
N VAL A 308 6.49 8.09 7.82
CA VAL A 308 7.95 8.08 7.70
C VAL A 308 8.35 8.09 6.24
N TYR A 309 9.39 8.87 5.92
CA TYR A 309 9.94 8.95 4.58
C TYR A 309 11.22 8.13 4.46
N ILE A 310 11.24 7.20 3.51
CA ILE A 310 12.32 6.22 3.30
C ILE A 310 12.80 6.16 1.84
N ASP A 311 13.95 5.55 1.56
CA ASP A 311 14.48 5.36 0.20
C ASP A 311 14.37 3.92 -0.35
N GLY A 312 13.57 3.06 0.30
CA GLY A 312 13.51 1.62 0.02
C GLY A 312 12.61 1.15 -1.14
N GLY A 313 12.25 2.02 -2.08
CA GLY A 313 11.56 1.64 -3.32
C GLY A 313 10.12 1.12 -3.19
N LEU A 314 9.57 1.06 -1.97
CA LEU A 314 8.18 0.68 -1.69
C LEU A 314 7.45 1.83 -0.99
N LYS A 315 6.20 2.06 -1.40
CA LYS A 315 5.20 2.77 -0.57
C LYS A 315 4.50 1.72 0.26
N ILE A 316 4.49 1.88 1.58
CA ILE A 316 3.94 0.87 2.50
C ILE A 316 2.88 1.50 3.39
N ALA A 317 1.71 0.87 3.45
CA ALA A 317 0.65 1.24 4.37
C ALA A 317 0.24 0.04 5.21
N GLY A 318 -0.16 0.27 6.45
CA GLY A 318 -0.51 -0.79 7.38
C GLY A 318 -1.36 -0.25 8.52
N GLY A 319 -1.96 -1.18 9.27
CA GLY A 319 -2.68 -0.81 10.46
C GLY A 319 -2.83 -1.97 11.41
N SER A 320 -3.39 -1.70 12.58
CA SER A 320 -3.61 -2.73 13.58
C SER A 320 -4.57 -3.83 13.14
N GLN A 321 -4.36 -5.02 13.71
CA GLN A 321 -5.28 -6.14 13.64
C GLN A 321 -5.57 -6.64 15.06
N GLY A 322 -6.86 -6.88 15.34
CA GLY A 322 -7.30 -7.33 16.65
C GLY A 322 -7.35 -6.21 17.69
N ALA A 323 -7.59 -6.57 18.95
CA ALA A 323 -7.59 -5.63 20.08
C ALA A 323 -6.15 -5.45 20.62
N ALA A 324 -5.87 -4.28 21.19
CA ALA A 324 -4.65 -4.09 21.97
C ALA A 324 -4.70 -4.94 23.25
N GLU A 325 -3.60 -5.63 23.54
CA GLU A 325 -3.46 -6.48 24.73
C GLU A 325 -2.54 -5.80 25.75
N GLN A 326 -2.95 -5.76 27.02
CA GLN A 326 -2.09 -5.25 28.08
C GLN A 326 -0.98 -6.27 28.37
N VAL A 327 0.28 -5.89 28.10
CA VAL A 327 1.45 -6.77 28.27
C VAL A 327 2.18 -6.53 29.57
N GLY A 328 1.92 -5.42 30.26
CA GLY A 328 2.52 -5.13 31.54
C GLY A 328 2.34 -3.70 32.01
N VAL A 329 3.25 -3.32 32.90
CA VAL A 329 3.38 -1.98 33.47
C VAL A 329 4.88 -1.70 33.54
N ASP A 330 5.29 -0.48 33.20
CA ASP A 330 6.71 -0.08 33.28
C ASP A 330 7.11 0.43 34.68
N ASP A 331 8.37 0.87 34.79
CA ASP A 331 8.94 1.37 36.06
C ASP A 331 8.27 2.66 36.56
N GLU A 332 7.53 3.38 35.69
CA GLU A 332 6.78 4.60 36.01
C GLU A 332 5.30 4.31 36.28
N ALA A 333 4.93 3.03 36.41
CA ALA A 333 3.56 2.57 36.62
C ALA A 333 2.60 2.85 35.45
N ARG A 334 3.12 3.08 34.23
CA ARG A 334 2.30 3.27 33.03
C ARG A 334 1.85 1.93 32.46
N SER A 335 0.60 1.84 32.03
CA SER A 335 0.08 0.61 31.42
C SER A 335 0.63 0.43 30.01
N LEU A 336 1.21 -0.74 29.72
CA LEU A 336 1.78 -1.06 28.41
C LEU A 336 0.84 -1.96 27.62
N PHE A 337 0.54 -1.56 26.39
CA PHE A 337 -0.31 -2.27 25.46
C PHE A 337 0.44 -2.57 24.16
N GLU A 338 0.27 -3.77 23.64
CA GLU A 338 0.79 -4.19 22.34
C GLU A 338 -0.36 -4.58 21.42
N THR A 339 -0.27 -4.17 20.16
CA THR A 339 -1.22 -4.51 19.11
C THR A 339 -0.51 -5.26 18.00
N GLN A 340 -1.17 -6.27 17.44
CA GLN A 340 -0.66 -6.96 16.26
C GLN A 340 -0.75 -6.04 15.04
N CYS A 341 0.34 -5.96 14.26
CA CYS A 341 0.28 -5.33 12.95
C CYS A 341 -0.46 -6.25 11.97
N GLY A 342 -1.47 -5.69 11.31
CA GLY A 342 -2.23 -6.39 10.28
C GLY A 342 -1.47 -6.54 8.96
N PRO A 343 -2.15 -7.01 7.91
CA PRO A 343 -1.57 -7.09 6.58
C PRO A 343 -1.05 -5.72 6.11
N LEU A 344 0.18 -5.72 5.61
CA LEU A 344 0.81 -4.55 5.03
C LEU A 344 0.52 -4.50 3.52
N ASN A 345 0.11 -3.34 3.04
CA ASN A 345 -0.05 -3.06 1.62
C ASN A 345 1.22 -2.39 1.13
N ALA A 346 1.88 -3.00 0.14
CA ALA A 346 3.08 -2.44 -0.46
C ALA A 346 2.88 -2.26 -1.97
N VAL A 347 3.20 -1.06 -2.45
CA VAL A 347 3.22 -0.74 -3.88
C VAL A 347 4.64 -0.39 -4.24
N SER A 348 5.22 -1.13 -5.18
CA SER A 348 6.53 -0.81 -5.72
C SER A 348 6.42 0.39 -6.64
N ASP A 349 7.27 1.38 -6.42
CA ASP A 349 7.40 2.51 -7.33
C ASP A 349 8.29 2.09 -8.51
N LEU A 350 7.76 1.24 -9.39
CA LEU A 350 8.51 0.63 -10.50
C LEU A 350 8.82 1.59 -11.66
N GLY A 351 8.59 2.89 -11.52
CA GLY A 351 9.21 3.81 -12.47
C GLY A 351 8.65 5.22 -12.50
N GLY A 352 9.54 6.16 -12.18
CA GLY A 352 9.60 7.48 -12.82
C GLY A 352 9.96 7.40 -14.31
N GLY A 353 9.32 6.49 -15.06
CA GLY A 353 9.27 6.52 -16.51
C GLY A 353 7.98 7.22 -16.91
N ALA A 354 8.08 8.44 -17.42
CA ALA A 354 6.94 9.17 -17.95
C ALA A 354 6.11 8.28 -18.90
N SER A 355 4.80 8.23 -18.69
CA SER A 355 3.79 7.44 -19.43
C SER A 355 3.69 5.95 -19.08
N GLY A 356 2.71 5.63 -18.23
CA GLY A 356 2.25 4.26 -18.02
C GLY A 356 1.08 4.23 -17.05
N ILE A 357 -0.14 4.14 -17.58
CA ILE A 357 -1.32 3.69 -16.84
C ILE A 357 -0.91 2.41 -16.06
N PRO A 358 -1.28 2.24 -14.78
CA PRO A 358 -0.89 1.06 -14.01
C PRO A 358 -1.41 -0.20 -14.70
N SER A 359 -0.51 -0.90 -15.41
CA SER A 359 -0.76 -2.28 -15.81
C SER A 359 -0.68 -3.11 -14.55
N CYS A 360 -1.72 -3.89 -14.25
CA CYS A 360 -1.64 -4.94 -13.22
C CYS A 360 -0.39 -5.79 -13.48
N GLY A 361 0.63 -5.65 -12.64
CA GLY A 361 1.86 -6.41 -12.74
C GLY A 361 1.55 -7.90 -12.62
N ALA A 362 1.89 -8.65 -13.66
CA ALA A 362 1.89 -10.11 -13.65
C ALA A 362 2.91 -10.59 -12.60
N GLY A 363 2.45 -11.04 -11.43
CA GLY A 363 3.37 -11.52 -10.39
C GLY A 363 2.78 -12.05 -9.10
N ASN A 364 1.50 -11.84 -8.80
CA ASN A 364 0.96 -12.28 -7.52
C ASN A 364 0.75 -13.82 -7.49
N THR A 365 1.53 -14.49 -6.66
CA THR A 365 1.33 -15.90 -6.28
C THR A 365 0.47 -15.93 -5.02
N PHE A 366 -0.69 -16.60 -5.06
CA PHE A 366 -1.62 -16.67 -3.92
C PHE A 366 -1.66 -18.09 -3.33
N LEU A 367 -1.51 -18.19 -2.02
CA LEU A 367 -1.66 -19.43 -1.26
C LEU A 367 -3.08 -19.54 -0.72
N VAL A 368 -3.84 -20.54 -1.17
CA VAL A 368 -5.18 -20.85 -0.65
C VAL A 368 -5.06 -21.84 0.50
N GLY A 369 -5.28 -21.36 1.74
CA GLY A 369 -5.40 -22.20 2.93
C GLY A 369 -6.80 -22.79 3.05
N GLY A 370 -6.91 -24.11 3.27
CA GLY A 370 -8.17 -24.84 3.30
C GLY A 370 -9.08 -24.44 4.47
N SER A 371 -10.15 -23.71 4.18
CA SER A 371 -11.41 -23.77 4.93
C SER A 371 -12.57 -23.39 4.01
N SER A 372 -13.75 -23.97 4.24
CA SER A 372 -14.91 -23.97 3.35
C SER A 372 -15.73 -22.67 3.35
N ALA A 373 -15.08 -21.50 3.41
CA ALA A 373 -15.75 -20.21 3.30
C ALA A 373 -15.52 -19.64 1.90
N ALA A 374 -16.60 -19.18 1.24
CA ALA A 374 -16.49 -18.37 0.05
C ALA A 374 -15.64 -17.13 0.37
N GLN A 375 -14.54 -16.95 -0.35
CA GLN A 375 -13.70 -15.76 -0.21
C GLN A 375 -13.95 -14.82 -1.38
N THR A 376 -14.28 -13.58 -1.07
CA THR A 376 -14.42 -12.49 -2.03
C THR A 376 -13.05 -11.82 -2.21
N VAL A 377 -12.59 -11.71 -3.44
CA VAL A 377 -11.37 -10.97 -3.80
C VAL A 377 -11.79 -9.70 -4.53
N ASN A 378 -11.44 -8.54 -3.99
CA ASN A 378 -11.69 -7.24 -4.62
C ASN A 378 -10.43 -6.77 -5.35
N CYS A 379 -10.46 -6.75 -6.68
CA CYS A 379 -9.49 -6.03 -7.48
C CYS A 379 -10.08 -4.66 -7.82
N ASN A 380 -9.47 -3.59 -7.29
CA ASN A 380 -9.93 -2.22 -7.54
C ASN A 380 -9.11 -1.64 -8.69
N ILE A 381 -9.69 -1.55 -9.88
CA ILE A 381 -9.06 -0.90 -11.04
C ILE A 381 -9.74 0.47 -11.20
N ALA A 382 -8.98 1.53 -10.92
CA ALA A 382 -9.32 2.92 -11.25
C ALA A 382 -10.74 3.37 -10.85
N GLY A 383 -11.23 2.97 -9.66
CA GLY A 383 -12.45 3.53 -9.06
C GLY A 383 -13.77 3.25 -9.78
N ALA A 384 -13.79 2.43 -10.84
CA ALA A 384 -15.00 2.19 -11.64
C ALA A 384 -15.34 0.71 -11.86
N ILE A 385 -14.50 -0.25 -11.46
CA ILE A 385 -14.75 -1.67 -11.72
C ILE A 385 -14.55 -2.49 -10.45
N ASN A 386 -15.64 -3.06 -9.93
CA ASN A 386 -15.59 -4.12 -8.93
C ASN A 386 -15.65 -5.47 -9.63
N VAL A 387 -14.53 -6.20 -9.69
CA VAL A 387 -14.54 -7.58 -10.18
C VAL A 387 -14.76 -8.51 -9.00
N ASN A 388 -15.94 -9.13 -8.92
CA ASN A 388 -16.21 -10.21 -7.96
C ASN A 388 -15.87 -11.56 -8.59
N VAL A 389 -14.92 -12.27 -7.99
CA VAL A 389 -14.62 -13.66 -8.34
C VAL A 389 -15.12 -14.56 -7.21
N GLN A 390 -16.15 -15.37 -7.47
CA GLN A 390 -16.56 -16.45 -6.58
C GLN A 390 -16.04 -17.78 -7.11
N ALA A 391 -15.33 -18.52 -6.25
CA ALA A 391 -14.96 -19.92 -6.47
C ALA A 391 -15.70 -20.79 -5.46
N GLU A 392 -16.53 -21.73 -5.94
CA GLU A 392 -17.23 -22.71 -5.10
C GLU A 392 -16.49 -24.05 -5.16
N VAL A 393 -15.97 -24.52 -4.02
CA VAL A 393 -15.41 -25.88 -3.90
C VAL A 393 -16.44 -26.76 -3.20
N ARG A 394 -17.16 -27.60 -3.96
CA ARG A 394 -18.08 -28.57 -3.37
C ARG A 394 -17.33 -29.75 -2.78
N ALA A 395 -17.42 -29.93 -1.47
CA ALA A 395 -16.88 -31.11 -0.80
C ALA A 395 -17.67 -32.37 -1.19
N ILE A 396 -16.96 -33.40 -1.65
CA ILE A 396 -17.54 -34.73 -1.92
C ILE A 396 -17.63 -35.52 -0.60
N PRO A 397 -18.76 -36.19 -0.28
CA PRO A 397 -18.85 -37.01 0.92
C PRO A 397 -17.81 -38.14 0.90
N ARG A 398 -17.17 -38.38 2.05
CA ARG A 398 -16.07 -39.34 2.28
C ARG A 398 -16.37 -40.81 1.90
N ALA A 399 -17.61 -41.14 1.51
CA ALA A 399 -18.08 -42.51 1.31
C ALA A 399 -17.95 -43.03 -0.15
N ALA A 400 -17.37 -42.27 -1.09
CA ALA A 400 -17.34 -42.64 -2.50
C ALA A 400 -15.95 -42.53 -3.17
N VAL A 401 -14.89 -43.07 -2.54
CA VAL A 401 -13.60 -43.23 -3.21
C VAL A 401 -13.23 -44.71 -3.26
N VAL A 402 -13.32 -45.31 -4.45
CA VAL A 402 -12.88 -46.68 -4.74
C VAL A 402 -11.61 -46.58 -5.59
N PRO A 403 -10.59 -47.44 -5.38
CA PRO A 403 -9.40 -47.44 -6.23
C PRO A 403 -9.78 -47.59 -7.72
N GLY A 404 -9.38 -46.62 -8.54
CA GLY A 404 -9.72 -46.55 -9.97
C GLY A 404 -10.96 -45.73 -10.33
N ALA A 405 -11.59 -45.04 -9.37
CA ALA A 405 -12.64 -44.07 -9.67
C ALA A 405 -12.07 -42.75 -10.22
N THR A 406 -12.68 -42.24 -11.29
CA THR A 406 -12.48 -40.87 -11.76
C THR A 406 -13.21 -39.91 -10.83
N ILE A 407 -12.53 -38.84 -10.39
CA ILE A 407 -13.15 -37.77 -9.60
C ILE A 407 -13.22 -36.54 -10.50
N ASP A 408 -14.44 -36.13 -10.84
CA ASP A 408 -14.68 -34.90 -11.57
C ASP A 408 -14.70 -33.73 -10.57
N ILE A 409 -13.79 -32.78 -10.74
CA ILE A 409 -13.77 -31.52 -9.98
C ILE A 409 -14.17 -30.43 -10.95
N ASP A 410 -15.38 -29.92 -10.77
CA ASP A 410 -15.90 -28.80 -11.54
C ASP A 410 -15.47 -27.50 -10.86
N LEU A 411 -14.61 -26.72 -11.53
CA LEU A 411 -14.19 -25.40 -11.08
C LEU A 411 -14.85 -24.37 -12.01
N SER A 412 -15.95 -23.78 -11.54
CA SER A 412 -16.55 -22.63 -12.21
C SER A 412 -16.09 -21.35 -11.53
N ALA A 413 -15.61 -20.40 -12.32
CA ALA A 413 -15.40 -19.02 -11.90
C ALA A 413 -16.50 -18.19 -12.55
N ARG A 414 -17.32 -17.52 -11.74
CA ARG A 414 -18.31 -16.56 -12.24
C ARG A 414 -17.74 -15.16 -12.05
N VAL A 415 -17.58 -14.45 -13.16
CA VAL A 415 -17.25 -13.02 -13.16
C VAL A 415 -18.54 -12.26 -13.40
N GLU A 416 -19.03 -11.56 -12.38
CA GLU A 416 -20.19 -10.67 -12.52
C GLU A 416 -19.68 -9.26 -12.77
N ILE A 417 -20.07 -8.70 -13.93
CA ILE A 417 -19.86 -7.30 -14.29
C ILE A 417 -21.25 -6.67 -14.23
N ASP A 418 -21.41 -5.56 -13.51
CA ASP A 418 -22.70 -4.88 -13.46
C ASP A 418 -23.07 -4.28 -14.82
N GLU A 419 -24.36 -4.04 -15.02
CA GLU A 419 -24.92 -3.61 -16.31
C GLU A 419 -24.38 -2.25 -16.76
N ASP A 420 -24.05 -1.36 -15.82
CA ASP A 420 -23.51 -0.03 -16.09
C ASP A 420 -22.04 -0.13 -16.53
N THR A 421 -21.26 -1.00 -15.88
CA THR A 421 -19.87 -1.31 -16.26
C THR A 421 -19.82 -2.00 -17.63
N ALA A 422 -20.74 -2.92 -17.92
CA ALA A 422 -20.84 -3.55 -19.24
C ALA A 422 -21.19 -2.53 -20.34
N ALA A 423 -22.08 -1.58 -20.06
CA ALA A 423 -22.44 -0.51 -20.99
C ALA A 423 -21.28 0.47 -21.24
N LEU A 424 -20.51 0.80 -20.20
CA LEU A 424 -19.33 1.64 -20.28
C LEU A 424 -18.22 1.00 -21.13
N LEU A 425 -17.89 -0.28 -20.87
CA LEU A 425 -16.89 -1.04 -21.63
C LEU A 425 -17.25 -1.14 -23.12
N ASN A 426 -18.54 -1.28 -23.41
CA ASN A 426 -19.05 -1.41 -24.78
C ASN A 426 -19.07 -0.06 -25.53
N THR A 427 -19.14 1.05 -24.81
CA THR A 427 -19.00 2.41 -25.38
C THR A 427 -17.54 2.74 -25.66
N ILE A 428 -16.64 2.39 -24.72
CA ILE A 428 -15.19 2.58 -24.85
C ILE A 428 -14.63 1.76 -26.03
N SER A 429 -15.05 0.50 -26.19
CA SER A 429 -14.57 -0.37 -27.29
C SER A 429 -14.98 0.12 -28.69
N ARG A 430 -16.00 0.98 -28.78
CA ARG A 430 -16.48 1.59 -30.03
C ARG A 430 -15.90 2.98 -30.31
N GLY A 431 -15.14 3.56 -29.38
CA GLY A 431 -14.55 4.90 -29.55
C GLY A 431 -15.57 6.04 -29.64
N GLU A 432 -16.79 5.84 -29.11
CA GLU A 432 -17.86 6.85 -29.10
C GLU A 432 -17.83 7.65 -27.79
N PRO A 433 -18.16 8.96 -27.81
CA PRO A 433 -18.35 9.73 -26.58
C PRO A 433 -19.60 9.24 -25.85
N ALA A 434 -19.45 8.82 -24.59
CA ALA A 434 -20.53 8.29 -23.77
C ALA A 434 -21.51 9.40 -23.33
N GLU A 435 -22.77 9.32 -23.77
CA GLU A 435 -23.89 10.10 -23.23
C GLU A 435 -24.90 9.09 -22.65
N ILE A 436 -24.92 8.92 -21.32
CA ILE A 436 -25.86 8.01 -20.65
C ILE A 436 -27.19 8.74 -20.47
N LYS A 437 -28.22 8.32 -21.22
CA LYS A 437 -29.62 8.69 -20.97
C LYS A 437 -30.40 7.44 -20.58
N SER A 438 -30.88 7.40 -19.35
CA SER A 438 -31.68 6.29 -18.83
C SER A 438 -33.07 6.25 -19.46
N SER A 439 -33.43 5.14 -20.10
CA SER A 439 -34.82 4.69 -20.20
C SER A 439 -34.89 3.18 -20.40
N GLU A 440 -35.83 2.56 -19.68
CA GLU A 440 -36.17 1.13 -19.64
C GLU A 440 -36.11 0.42 -21.01
N ALA A 441 -35.45 -0.73 -21.06
CA ALA A 441 -35.67 -1.72 -22.12
C ALA A 441 -35.56 -3.16 -21.57
N VAL A 442 -36.70 -3.85 -21.54
CA VAL A 442 -36.80 -5.31 -21.42
C VAL A 442 -36.49 -5.92 -22.78
N LEU A 443 -35.50 -6.82 -22.88
CA LEU A 443 -35.31 -7.64 -24.08
C LEU A 443 -34.89 -9.08 -23.76
N ASN A 444 -35.79 -10.02 -24.11
CA ASN A 444 -35.55 -11.46 -24.17
C ASN A 444 -34.60 -11.80 -25.34
N PHE A 445 -33.69 -12.75 -25.15
CA PHE A 445 -33.02 -13.42 -26.27
C PHE A 445 -33.40 -14.89 -26.43
N VAL A 446 -33.81 -15.20 -27.66
CA VAL A 446 -34.04 -16.52 -28.25
C VAL A 446 -32.71 -17.04 -28.81
N SER A 447 -32.46 -18.34 -28.62
CA SER A 447 -31.28 -19.06 -29.10
C SER A 447 -31.17 -19.14 -30.62
N GLY A 448 -29.95 -19.16 -31.15
CA GLY A 448 -29.68 -19.88 -32.40
C GLY A 448 -28.33 -19.64 -33.09
N VAL A 449 -27.56 -20.73 -33.17
CA VAL A 449 -26.70 -21.22 -34.28
C VAL A 449 -25.20 -21.38 -33.95
N GLN A 450 -24.75 -22.62 -34.20
CA GLN A 450 -23.45 -23.24 -33.95
C GLN A 450 -22.38 -22.96 -35.03
N SER A 451 -21.12 -23.08 -34.63
CA SER A 451 -20.08 -23.84 -35.36
C SER A 451 -18.96 -24.26 -34.39
N PRO A 452 -18.61 -25.56 -34.25
CA PRO A 452 -17.42 -25.98 -33.52
C PRO A 452 -16.29 -26.35 -34.49
N THR A 453 -15.11 -25.78 -34.29
CA THR A 453 -13.85 -26.39 -34.75
C THR A 453 -13.10 -26.87 -33.50
N SER A 454 -13.16 -28.18 -33.22
CA SER A 454 -12.35 -28.81 -32.19
C SER A 454 -10.97 -29.17 -32.75
N THR A 455 -9.89 -28.75 -32.09
CA THR A 455 -8.54 -29.25 -32.35
C THR A 455 -8.10 -30.11 -31.18
N THR A 456 -7.73 -31.37 -31.42
CA THR A 456 -7.17 -32.27 -30.41
C THR A 456 -5.64 -32.17 -30.44
N LEU A 457 -5.01 -31.82 -29.31
CA LEU A 457 -3.55 -31.86 -29.13
C LEU A 457 -3.17 -33.11 -28.33
N GLY A 458 -2.25 -33.92 -28.87
CA GLY A 458 -1.70 -35.10 -28.20
C GLY A 458 -0.42 -34.78 -27.46
N LEU A 459 -0.30 -35.22 -26.20
CA LEU A 459 0.93 -35.18 -25.42
C LEU A 459 1.63 -36.54 -25.41
N THR A 460 2.97 -36.52 -25.39
CA THR A 460 3.84 -37.71 -25.39
C THR A 460 4.29 -38.06 -23.98
N ASP A 461 4.46 -39.37 -23.70
CA ASP A 461 4.77 -39.93 -22.38
C ASP A 461 6.07 -39.40 -21.75
N VAL A 462 6.02 -39.05 -20.45
CA VAL A 462 7.20 -38.73 -19.61
C VAL A 462 7.32 -39.78 -18.48
N PRO A 463 8.50 -40.40 -18.25
CA PRO A 463 8.65 -41.43 -17.24
C PRO A 463 8.87 -40.85 -15.83
N CYS A 464 8.22 -41.43 -14.82
CA CYS A 464 8.49 -41.18 -13.40
C CYS A 464 9.40 -42.28 -12.83
N SER A 465 10.36 -41.92 -11.97
CA SER A 465 11.15 -42.86 -11.16
C SER A 465 10.84 -42.68 -9.67
N VAL A 466 10.72 -43.78 -8.93
CA VAL A 466 10.47 -43.79 -7.48
C VAL A 466 11.77 -44.09 -6.74
N ASP A 467 12.06 -43.32 -5.69
CA ASP A 467 13.18 -43.58 -4.76
C ASP A 467 12.64 -43.81 -3.34
N TYR A 468 13.27 -44.72 -2.59
CA TYR A 468 12.80 -45.15 -1.27
C TYR A 468 13.74 -44.63 -0.18
N SER A 469 13.28 -43.66 0.62
CA SER A 469 13.91 -43.36 1.91
C SER A 469 12.85 -43.16 2.99
N GLY A 470 13.01 -43.87 4.11
CA GLY A 470 12.06 -43.91 5.20
C GLY A 470 12.19 -42.70 6.13
N GLY A 471 11.14 -41.90 6.17
CA GLY A 471 10.94 -40.83 7.14
C GLY A 471 9.57 -40.18 6.91
N ALA A 472 8.81 -39.95 7.98
CA ALA A 472 7.51 -39.31 7.88
C ALA A 472 7.70 -37.82 7.49
N VAL A 473 7.15 -37.42 6.34
CA VAL A 473 7.11 -36.03 5.86
C VAL A 473 5.63 -35.61 5.84
N PRO A 474 5.26 -34.38 6.28
CA PRO A 474 3.89 -33.90 6.18
C PRO A 474 3.45 -33.76 4.70
N VAL A 475 2.22 -34.18 4.43
CA VAL A 475 1.60 -34.15 3.09
C VAL A 475 1.35 -32.70 2.67
N VAL A 476 1.94 -32.29 1.54
CA VAL A 476 1.55 -31.06 0.82
C VAL A 476 0.74 -31.49 -0.41
N PRO A 477 -0.51 -31.01 -0.59
CA PRO A 477 -1.29 -31.34 -1.79
C PRO A 477 -0.66 -30.68 -3.03
N PRO A 478 -0.79 -31.29 -4.22
CA PRO A 478 -0.30 -30.69 -5.46
C PRO A 478 -1.05 -29.38 -5.73
N THR A 479 -0.31 -28.29 -5.93
CA THR A 479 -0.81 -27.01 -6.43
C THR A 479 -0.84 -27.00 -7.95
N ALA A 480 -2.01 -26.67 -8.53
CA ALA A 480 -2.12 -26.31 -9.94
C ALA A 480 -2.06 -24.78 -10.08
N THR A 481 -1.31 -24.28 -11.06
CA THR A 481 -1.25 -22.85 -11.39
C THR A 481 -1.95 -22.65 -12.73
N VAL A 482 -2.98 -21.79 -12.76
CA VAL A 482 -3.64 -21.37 -14.01
C VAL A 482 -3.28 -19.92 -14.25
N ARG A 483 -2.65 -19.61 -15.40
CA ARG A 483 -2.44 -18.22 -15.85
C ARG A 483 -3.46 -17.91 -16.94
N VAL A 484 -4.23 -16.86 -16.74
CA VAL A 484 -5.18 -16.35 -17.74
C VAL A 484 -4.65 -15.01 -18.25
N GLN A 485 -4.54 -14.88 -19.57
CA GLN A 485 -4.14 -13.64 -20.23
C GLN A 485 -5.36 -13.16 -21.03
N VAL A 486 -5.90 -11.99 -20.67
CA VAL A 486 -7.10 -11.41 -21.32
C VAL A 486 -6.65 -10.25 -22.19
N ALA A 487 -7.07 -10.25 -23.46
CA ALA A 487 -6.82 -9.15 -24.39
C ALA A 487 -7.74 -7.95 -24.08
N SER A 488 -7.29 -6.74 -24.41
CA SER A 488 -7.97 -5.48 -24.07
C SER A 488 -9.33 -5.25 -24.76
N ASP A 489 -9.75 -6.13 -25.65
CA ASP A 489 -10.98 -6.03 -26.46
C ASP A 489 -11.95 -7.21 -26.29
N ALA A 490 -11.68 -8.16 -25.38
CA ALA A 490 -12.57 -9.28 -25.11
C ALA A 490 -13.75 -8.87 -24.21
N THR A 491 -14.99 -9.03 -24.68
CA THR A 491 -16.21 -8.78 -23.88
C THR A 491 -16.72 -10.00 -23.11
N THR A 492 -16.22 -11.20 -23.41
CA THR A 492 -16.45 -12.42 -22.64
C THR A 492 -15.25 -13.36 -22.81
N VAL A 493 -14.80 -14.00 -21.73
CA VAL A 493 -13.77 -15.05 -21.75
C VAL A 493 -14.34 -16.32 -21.14
N ASP A 494 -14.68 -17.30 -21.98
CA ASP A 494 -15.03 -18.64 -21.54
C ASP A 494 -13.76 -19.50 -21.51
N ILE A 495 -13.40 -20.01 -20.33
CA ILE A 495 -12.25 -20.90 -20.16
C ILE A 495 -12.76 -22.31 -19.94
N GLU A 496 -12.74 -23.13 -20.99
CA GLU A 496 -12.96 -24.57 -20.87
C GLU A 496 -11.61 -25.25 -20.60
N LEU A 497 -11.41 -25.76 -19.38
CA LEU A 497 -10.26 -26.61 -19.07
C LEU A 497 -10.59 -28.03 -19.51
N GLY A 498 -9.80 -28.59 -20.44
CA GLY A 498 -10.01 -29.93 -20.96
C GLY A 498 -9.86 -31.04 -19.89
N GLU A 499 -10.43 -32.21 -20.19
CA GLU A 499 -10.40 -33.39 -19.32
C GLU A 499 -8.96 -33.82 -18.95
N PHE A 500 -8.70 -34.00 -17.66
CA PHE A 500 -7.44 -34.60 -17.19
C PHE A 500 -7.66 -36.07 -16.83
N THR A 501 -6.98 -36.98 -17.55
CA THR A 501 -7.00 -38.41 -17.21
C THR A 501 -5.71 -38.80 -16.50
N LEU A 502 -5.81 -39.22 -15.24
CA LEU A 502 -4.69 -39.83 -14.53
C LEU A 502 -4.64 -41.34 -14.86
N VAL A 503 -3.72 -41.77 -15.73
CA VAL A 503 -3.54 -43.20 -16.06
C VAL A 503 -2.39 -43.79 -15.24
N THR A 504 -2.71 -44.60 -14.23
CA THR A 504 -1.69 -45.42 -13.55
C THR A 504 -1.56 -46.78 -14.25
N ARG A 505 -0.43 -47.03 -14.93
CA ARG A 505 -0.07 -48.37 -15.43
C ARG A 505 0.94 -49.03 -14.49
N THR A 506 0.55 -50.12 -13.85
CA THR A 506 1.51 -51.09 -13.27
C THR A 506 1.56 -52.34 -14.14
N PRO A 507 2.73 -52.76 -14.65
CA PRO A 507 2.89 -54.07 -15.26
C PRO A 507 3.33 -55.09 -14.19
N SER A 508 2.62 -56.21 -14.16
CA SER A 508 2.96 -57.52 -13.54
C SER A 508 2.21 -57.92 -12.25
N PRO A 509 1.79 -59.21 -12.16
CA PRO A 509 1.04 -59.74 -11.03
C PRO A 509 1.98 -60.10 -9.88
N VAL A 510 1.63 -59.69 -8.66
CA VAL A 510 2.26 -60.21 -7.44
C VAL A 510 1.56 -61.53 -7.09
N TYR A 511 2.31 -62.63 -7.09
CA TYR A 511 1.85 -63.93 -6.62
C TYR A 511 1.79 -63.94 -5.08
N LEU A 512 0.63 -64.31 -4.52
CA LEU A 512 0.49 -64.59 -3.08
C LEU A 512 0.96 -66.02 -2.78
N THR A 513 2.07 -66.16 -2.06
CA THR A 513 2.39 -67.40 -1.34
C THR A 513 1.82 -67.34 0.08
N THR A 514 1.02 -68.34 0.43
CA THR A 514 0.45 -68.56 1.77
C THR A 514 1.52 -68.93 2.78
N GLY A 515 1.72 -68.09 3.80
CA GLY A 515 2.47 -68.39 5.02
C GLY A 515 1.94 -67.51 6.17
N GLU A 516 1.68 -68.12 7.32
CA GLU A 516 0.97 -67.52 8.46
C GLU A 516 1.81 -66.48 9.26
N LEU A 517 1.19 -65.29 9.47
CA LEU A 517 1.27 -64.33 10.60
C LEU A 517 2.61 -63.57 10.90
N PRO A 518 2.60 -62.36 11.53
CA PRO A 518 1.52 -61.74 12.33
C PRO A 518 1.14 -60.27 11.97
N ASP A 519 0.11 -59.79 12.67
CA ASP A 519 -0.59 -58.50 12.55
C ASP A 519 0.31 -57.24 12.60
N ASP A 520 0.38 -56.50 11.49
CA ASP A 520 0.71 -55.06 11.45
C ASP A 520 0.12 -54.44 10.17
N PRO A 521 -0.54 -53.25 10.18
CA PRO A 521 -1.25 -52.74 9.02
C PRO A 521 -0.31 -52.03 8.03
N MET A 522 -0.26 -52.59 6.83
CA MET A 522 -0.05 -51.95 5.51
C MET A 522 0.82 -50.69 5.45
N GLY A 523 2.06 -50.84 4.98
CA GLY A 523 2.86 -49.74 4.43
C GLY A 523 2.23 -49.15 3.17
N GLN A 524 2.13 -47.82 3.10
CA GLN A 524 1.73 -47.10 1.89
C GLN A 524 2.91 -46.98 0.91
N ILE A 525 2.62 -47.14 -0.39
CA ILE A 525 3.52 -46.77 -1.48
C ILE A 525 3.21 -45.31 -1.86
N LEU A 526 4.20 -44.42 -1.81
CA LEU A 526 4.11 -43.03 -2.27
C LEU A 526 4.83 -42.88 -3.61
N ALA A 527 4.13 -42.31 -4.59
CA ALA A 527 4.73 -41.79 -5.82
C ALA A 527 4.67 -40.25 -5.77
N GLN A 528 5.81 -39.60 -5.99
CA GLN A 528 5.90 -38.15 -6.11
C GLN A 528 5.98 -37.81 -7.61
N CYS A 529 5.03 -37.02 -8.11
CA CYS A 529 5.09 -36.43 -9.44
C CYS A 529 5.34 -34.92 -9.27
N THR A 530 6.46 -34.42 -9.77
CA THR A 530 6.68 -32.98 -9.96
C THR A 530 6.03 -32.56 -11.28
N ALA A 531 5.11 -31.60 -11.24
CA ALA A 531 4.56 -30.99 -12.45
C ALA A 531 5.59 -30.02 -13.06
N THR A 532 5.80 -30.12 -14.36
CA THR A 532 6.46 -29.08 -15.17
C THR A 532 5.41 -28.10 -15.70
N GLU A 533 5.77 -26.81 -15.77
CA GLU A 533 4.95 -25.74 -16.36
C GLU A 533 4.43 -26.12 -17.75
N ALA A 534 3.13 -25.93 -17.97
CA ALA A 534 2.52 -25.93 -19.29
C ALA A 534 2.21 -24.49 -19.69
N THR A 535 2.91 -23.97 -20.70
CA THR A 535 2.63 -22.66 -21.30
C THR A 535 1.71 -22.87 -22.49
N ILE A 536 0.50 -22.30 -22.45
CA ILE A 536 -0.41 -22.28 -23.59
C ILE A 536 -0.06 -21.07 -24.44
N GLN A 537 0.29 -21.28 -25.71
CA GLN A 537 0.35 -20.22 -26.71
C GLN A 537 -0.75 -20.45 -27.74
N ILE A 538 -1.61 -19.44 -27.91
CA ILE A 538 -2.66 -19.41 -28.92
C ILE A 538 -2.10 -18.66 -30.13
N PRO A 539 -1.93 -19.30 -31.29
CA PRO A 539 -1.55 -18.60 -32.51
C PRO A 539 -2.74 -17.78 -33.03
N VAL A 540 -2.44 -16.59 -33.51
CA VAL A 540 -3.39 -15.69 -34.18
C VAL A 540 -3.43 -16.02 -35.67
N GLU A 541 -4.62 -16.27 -36.21
CA GLU A 541 -4.96 -15.94 -37.61
C GLU A 541 -6.02 -14.84 -37.63
#